data_AF-A0A385SVW3-F1
#
_entry.id   AF-A0A385SVW3-F1
#
_cell.length_a   1.000
_cell.length_b   1.000
_cell.length_c   1.000
_cell.angle_alpha   90.00
_cell.angle_beta   90.00
_cell.angle_gamma   90.00
#
_symmetry.space_group_name_H-M   'P 1'
#
loop_
_entity.id
_entity.type
_entity.pdbx_description
1 polymer ?
#
loop_
_entity_poly.entity_id
_entity_poly.type
_entity_poly.pdbx_seq_one_letter_code
_entity_poly.pdbx_strand_id
1 'polypeptide(L)'
;MSQSKVIRISLTGVAVLLLLVGIESGTVGRHLVQIIPIISVIPVVTGENEYGKAAAIGVLLFWLITMLLIWLHILNIAHALTGTFTTIEIILAVLIAAMSLLGIYKAAGHGFRTSYFLFFIFFTSLFFAYGFASLSYGRFFFIP
;
A
#
# COMPACT_ATOMS: atom_id res chain seq x y z
N MET A 1 -10.94 13.78 -15.36
CA MET A 1 -11.31 12.85 -14.27
C MET A 1 -11.08 13.53 -12.93
N SER A 2 -12.04 13.50 -11.99
CA SER A 2 -11.86 14.13 -10.67
C SER A 2 -10.67 13.52 -9.91
N GLN A 3 -9.91 14.33 -9.16
CA GLN A 3 -8.75 13.86 -8.38
C GLN A 3 -9.13 12.72 -7.42
N SER A 4 -10.24 12.88 -6.69
CA SER A 4 -10.74 11.86 -5.76
C SER A 4 -11.06 10.54 -6.48
N LYS A 5 -11.58 10.61 -7.72
CA LYS A 5 -11.83 9.43 -8.54
C LYS A 5 -10.52 8.72 -8.91
N VAL A 6 -9.47 9.44 -9.26
CA VAL A 6 -8.15 8.84 -9.54
C VAL A 6 -7.60 8.16 -8.28
N ILE A 7 -7.63 8.84 -7.13
CA ILE A 7 -7.12 8.28 -5.86
C ILE A 7 -7.88 7.00 -5.48
N ARG A 8 -9.20 6.99 -5.61
CA ARG A 8 -10.02 5.78 -5.34
C ARG A 8 -9.71 4.65 -6.31
N ILE A 9 -9.49 4.95 -7.59
CA ILE A 9 -9.07 3.95 -8.59
C ILE A 9 -7.70 3.39 -8.21
N SER A 10 -6.75 4.23 -7.84
CA SER A 10 -5.43 3.80 -7.38
C SER A 10 -5.51 2.88 -6.16
N LEU A 11 -6.26 3.29 -5.12
CA LEU A 11 -6.47 2.47 -3.92
C LEU A 11 -7.12 1.12 -4.26
N THR A 12 -8.19 1.14 -5.06
CA THR A 12 -8.88 -0.09 -5.49
C THR A 12 -7.96 -0.98 -6.33
N GLY A 13 -7.17 -0.39 -7.23
CA GLY A 13 -6.19 -1.10 -8.04
C GLY A 13 -5.13 -1.79 -7.18
N VAL A 14 -4.57 -1.09 -6.18
CA VAL A 14 -3.65 -1.70 -5.22
C VAL A 14 -4.31 -2.85 -4.47
N ALA A 15 -5.55 -2.69 -3.99
CA ALA A 15 -6.26 -3.77 -3.30
C ALA A 15 -6.45 -5.02 -4.19
N VAL A 16 -6.86 -4.84 -5.45
CA VAL A 16 -7.03 -5.95 -6.40
C VAL A 16 -5.70 -6.63 -6.68
N LEU A 17 -4.65 -5.85 -6.96
CA LEU A 17 -3.32 -6.40 -7.25
C LEU A 17 -2.75 -7.17 -6.06
N LEU A 18 -2.98 -6.71 -4.83
CA LEU A 18 -2.59 -7.45 -3.62
C LEU A 18 -3.33 -8.78 -3.50
N LEU A 19 -4.62 -8.82 -3.81
CA LEU A 19 -5.35 -10.09 -3.83
C LEU A 19 -4.79 -11.05 -4.89
N LEU A 20 -4.38 -10.55 -6.06
CA LEU A 20 -3.72 -11.36 -7.08
C LEU A 20 -2.38 -11.91 -6.58
N VAL A 21 -1.55 -11.11 -5.90
CA VAL A 21 -0.33 -11.61 -5.25
C VAL A 21 -0.65 -12.71 -4.23
N GLY A 22 -1.74 -12.55 -3.47
CA GLY A 22 -2.20 -13.56 -2.54
C GLY A 22 -2.64 -14.87 -3.21
N ILE A 23 -3.21 -14.79 -4.40
CA ILE A 23 -3.58 -15.98 -5.19
C ILE A 23 -2.31 -16.68 -5.68
N GLU A 24 -1.41 -15.95 -6.33
CA GLU A 24 -0.16 -16.49 -6.89
C GLU A 24 0.73 -17.14 -5.82
N SER A 25 0.79 -16.54 -4.64
CA SER A 25 1.61 -17.05 -3.53
C SER A 25 0.91 -18.07 -2.63
N GLY A 26 -0.38 -18.39 -2.86
CA GLY A 26 -1.17 -19.26 -1.99
C GLY A 26 -1.45 -18.66 -0.60
N THR A 27 -1.43 -17.33 -0.48
CA THR A 27 -1.58 -16.60 0.79
C THR A 27 -2.74 -15.59 0.79
N VAL A 28 -3.83 -15.90 0.09
CA VAL A 28 -5.02 -15.02 -0.05
C VAL A 28 -5.55 -14.52 1.29
N GLY A 29 -5.60 -15.38 2.32
CA GLY A 29 -6.07 -14.98 3.66
C GLY A 29 -5.25 -13.83 4.27
N ARG A 30 -3.95 -13.80 4.00
CA ARG A 30 -3.05 -12.72 4.45
C ARG A 30 -3.34 -11.42 3.72
N HIS A 31 -3.55 -11.51 2.41
CA HIS A 31 -3.82 -10.34 1.58
C HIS A 31 -5.21 -9.75 1.84
N LEU A 32 -6.20 -10.56 2.23
CA LEU A 32 -7.50 -10.06 2.71
C LEU A 32 -7.37 -9.16 3.95
N VAL A 33 -6.51 -9.55 4.89
CA VAL A 33 -6.20 -8.77 6.10
C VAL A 33 -5.45 -7.48 5.72
N GLN A 34 -4.48 -7.57 4.82
CA GLN A 34 -3.67 -6.44 4.35
C GLN A 34 -4.47 -5.37 3.60
N ILE A 35 -5.56 -5.72 2.90
CA ILE A 35 -6.39 -4.73 2.18
C ILE A 35 -7.40 -4.01 3.08
N ILE A 36 -7.61 -4.43 4.33
CA ILE A 36 -8.57 -3.79 5.26
C ILE A 36 -8.34 -2.27 5.35
N PRO A 37 -7.11 -1.76 5.52
CA PRO A 37 -6.90 -0.33 5.62
C PRO A 37 -7.07 0.40 4.28
N ILE A 38 -6.87 -0.27 3.16
CA ILE A 38 -7.20 0.30 1.84
C ILE A 38 -8.72 0.49 1.75
N ILE A 39 -9.49 -0.55 2.11
CA ILE A 39 -10.95 -0.54 2.06
C ILE A 39 -11.52 0.52 3.01
N SER A 40 -10.93 0.71 4.20
CA SER A 40 -11.40 1.73 5.15
C SER A 40 -11.17 3.16 4.66
N VAL A 41 -10.14 3.38 3.83
CA VAL A 41 -9.82 4.70 3.28
C VAL A 41 -10.65 5.06 2.04
N ILE A 42 -11.03 4.09 1.21
CA ILE A 42 -11.77 4.35 -0.04
C ILE A 42 -13.04 5.23 0.15
N PRO A 43 -13.91 5.01 1.17
CA PRO A 43 -15.11 5.80 1.38
C PRO A 43 -14.85 7.25 1.79
N VAL A 44 -13.73 7.51 2.51
CA VAL A 44 -13.42 8.84 3.04
C VAL A 44 -12.69 9.74 2.04
N VAL A 45 -12.22 9.18 0.91
CA VAL A 45 -11.63 9.94 -0.21
C VAL A 45 -12.74 10.58 -1.05
N THR A 46 -13.19 11.75 -0.62
CA THR A 46 -14.21 12.57 -1.30
C THR A 46 -13.64 13.93 -1.71
N GLY A 47 -14.22 14.55 -2.74
CA GLY A 47 -13.71 15.73 -3.50
C GLY A 47 -12.62 16.59 -2.83
N GLU A 48 -12.98 17.27 -1.75
CA GLU A 48 -12.11 18.21 -1.02
C GLU A 48 -11.65 17.72 0.36
N ASN A 49 -12.00 16.49 0.75
CA ASN A 49 -11.64 15.98 2.08
C ASN A 49 -10.13 15.74 2.20
N GLU A 50 -9.44 16.70 2.80
CA GLU A 50 -7.99 16.67 2.99
C GLU A 50 -7.56 15.53 3.93
N TYR A 51 -8.39 15.12 4.89
CA TYR A 51 -8.13 13.94 5.73
C TYR A 51 -8.16 12.64 4.94
N GLY A 52 -9.12 12.50 4.02
CA GLY A 52 -9.20 11.34 3.13
C GLY A 52 -7.99 11.25 2.21
N LYS A 53 -7.55 12.38 1.65
CA LYS A 53 -6.33 12.46 0.84
C LYS A 53 -5.08 12.11 1.66
N ALA A 54 -4.96 12.63 2.88
CA ALA A 54 -3.85 12.32 3.79
C ALA A 54 -3.77 10.83 4.13
N ALA A 55 -4.91 10.21 4.49
CA ALA A 55 -4.97 8.77 4.75
C ALA A 55 -4.59 7.95 3.51
N ALA A 56 -5.07 8.35 2.33
CA ALA A 56 -4.72 7.70 1.07
C ALA A 56 -3.22 7.75 0.79
N ILE A 57 -2.56 8.89 1.03
CA ILE A 57 -1.10 8.99 0.89
C ILE A 57 -0.39 8.03 1.85
N GLY A 58 -0.81 7.95 3.12
CA GLY A 58 -0.25 7.01 4.10
C GLY A 58 -0.28 5.56 3.60
N VAL A 59 -1.46 5.11 3.17
CA VAL A 59 -1.65 3.75 2.65
C VAL A 59 -0.83 3.50 1.39
N LEU A 60 -0.87 4.41 0.41
CA LEU A 60 -0.16 4.24 -0.86
C LEU A 60 1.37 4.33 -0.67
N LEU A 61 1.86 5.18 0.23
CA LEU A 61 3.29 5.25 0.56
C LEU A 61 3.78 3.98 1.23
N PHE A 62 3.01 3.40 2.15
CA PHE A 62 3.36 2.11 2.73
C PHE A 62 3.61 1.08 1.64
N TRP A 63 2.64 0.89 0.73
CA TRP A 63 2.77 -0.11 -0.33
C TRP A 63 3.88 0.21 -1.30
N LEU A 64 4.10 1.48 -1.64
CA LEU A 64 5.23 1.89 -2.47
C LEU A 64 6.57 1.54 -1.80
N ILE A 65 6.72 1.83 -0.52
CA ILE A 65 7.93 1.47 0.25
C ILE A 65 8.11 -0.05 0.28
N THR A 66 7.03 -0.82 0.51
CA THR A 66 7.09 -2.29 0.44
C THR A 66 7.57 -2.77 -0.93
N MET A 67 7.05 -2.22 -2.03
CA MET A 67 7.53 -2.57 -3.37
C MET A 67 9.01 -2.23 -3.53
N LEU A 68 9.47 -1.06 -3.08
CA LEU A 68 10.89 -0.68 -3.13
C LEU A 68 11.78 -1.64 -2.34
N LEU A 69 11.34 -2.09 -1.16
CA LEU A 69 12.08 -3.09 -0.37
C LEU A 69 12.18 -4.44 -1.08
N ILE A 70 11.11 -4.89 -1.76
CA ILE A 70 11.14 -6.09 -2.60
C ILE A 70 12.16 -5.93 -3.74
N TRP A 71 12.18 -4.77 -4.41
CA TRP A 71 13.13 -4.49 -5.48
C TRP A 71 14.58 -4.51 -4.99
N LEU A 72 14.85 -3.89 -3.83
CA LEU A 72 16.19 -3.94 -3.21
C LEU A 72 16.61 -5.37 -2.86
N HIS A 73 15.65 -6.22 -2.47
CA HIS A 73 15.89 -7.63 -2.24
C HIS A 73 16.21 -8.40 -3.54
N ILE A 74 15.42 -8.20 -4.59
CA ILE A 74 15.64 -8.82 -5.92
C ILE A 74 16.99 -8.41 -6.50
N LEU A 75 17.40 -7.16 -6.32
CA LEU A 75 18.71 -6.64 -6.75
C LEU A 75 19.88 -7.10 -5.85
N ASN A 76 19.60 -7.90 -4.81
CA ASN A 76 20.57 -8.38 -3.85
C ASN A 76 21.30 -7.25 -3.09
N ILE A 77 20.64 -6.10 -2.94
CA ILE A 77 21.15 -4.91 -2.23
C ILE A 77 20.73 -4.94 -0.76
N ALA A 78 19.56 -5.51 -0.44
CA ALA A 78 19.05 -5.64 0.91
C ALA A 78 18.58 -7.08 1.22
N HIS A 79 19.22 -7.73 2.19
CA HIS A 79 18.86 -9.08 2.66
C HIS A 79 17.80 -9.08 3.79
N ALA A 80 17.01 -8.02 3.89
CA ALA A 80 15.97 -7.90 4.92
C ALA A 80 14.78 -8.84 4.68
N LEU A 81 14.65 -9.38 3.47
CA LEU A 81 13.64 -10.34 3.06
C LEU A 81 14.33 -11.64 2.60
N THR A 82 13.61 -12.76 2.59
CA THR A 82 14.12 -14.05 2.12
C THR A 82 13.09 -14.71 1.23
N GLY A 83 13.52 -15.18 0.04
CA GLY A 83 12.75 -16.07 -0.82
C GLY A 83 12.81 -15.71 -2.31
N THR A 84 12.20 -16.53 -3.16
CA THR A 84 12.22 -16.36 -4.62
C THR A 84 10.94 -15.72 -5.14
N PHE A 85 11.06 -14.77 -6.06
CA PHE A 85 9.94 -14.13 -6.74
C PHE A 85 9.74 -14.70 -8.13
N THR A 86 8.51 -15.03 -8.46
CA THR A 86 8.09 -15.41 -9.81
C THR A 86 8.00 -14.18 -10.73
N THR A 87 8.05 -14.40 -12.04
CA THR A 87 7.85 -13.31 -13.03
C THR A 87 6.52 -12.60 -12.85
N ILE A 88 5.46 -13.34 -12.46
CA ILE A 88 4.12 -12.76 -12.24
C ILE A 88 4.13 -11.83 -11.02
N GLU A 89 4.75 -12.25 -9.91
CA GLU A 89 4.86 -11.41 -8.71
C GLU A 89 5.65 -10.12 -8.98
N ILE A 90 6.70 -10.18 -9.80
CA ILE A 90 7.47 -8.99 -10.22
C ILE A 90 6.57 -8.03 -11.02
N ILE A 91 5.78 -8.54 -11.97
CA ILE A 91 4.85 -7.72 -12.76
C ILE A 91 3.81 -7.08 -11.84
N LEU A 92 3.20 -7.85 -10.93
CA LEU A 92 2.23 -7.34 -9.97
C LEU A 92 2.84 -6.25 -9.07
N ALA A 93 4.08 -6.44 -8.60
CA ALA A 93 4.79 -5.45 -7.80
C ALA A 93 5.01 -4.12 -8.55
N VAL A 94 5.37 -4.17 -9.84
CA VAL A 94 5.48 -2.98 -10.71
C VAL A 94 4.14 -2.27 -10.82
N LEU A 95 3.06 -3.00 -11.05
CA LEU A 95 1.72 -2.43 -11.18
C LEU A 95 1.24 -1.78 -9.87
N ILE A 96 1.54 -2.40 -8.71
CA ILE A 96 1.24 -1.83 -7.39
C ILE A 96 2.01 -0.51 -7.19
N ALA A 97 3.29 -0.48 -7.53
CA ALA A 97 4.10 0.73 -7.45
C ALA A 97 3.56 1.84 -8.36
N ALA A 98 3.18 1.52 -9.60
CA ALA A 98 2.60 2.47 -10.55
C ALA A 98 1.27 3.06 -10.05
N MET A 99 0.37 2.22 -9.53
CA MET A 99 -0.91 2.68 -8.96
C MET A 99 -0.70 3.57 -7.73
N SER A 100 0.29 3.22 -6.90
CA SER A 100 0.66 3.97 -5.70
C SER A 100 1.21 5.35 -6.06
N LEU A 101 2.15 5.44 -7.00
CA LEU A 101 2.70 6.70 -7.49
C LEU A 101 1.61 7.61 -8.07
N LEU A 102 0.72 7.05 -8.90
CA LEU A 102 -0.38 7.81 -9.50
C LEU A 102 -1.30 8.41 -8.43
N GLY A 103 -1.68 7.62 -7.42
CA GLY A 103 -2.57 8.07 -6.36
C GLY A 103 -1.92 9.11 -5.45
N ILE A 104 -0.63 8.92 -5.09
CA ILE A 104 0.16 9.89 -4.31
C ILE A 104 0.27 11.21 -5.06
N TYR A 105 0.65 11.17 -6.34
CA TYR A 105 0.78 12.38 -7.17
C TYR A 105 -0.53 13.19 -7.22
N LYS A 106 -1.68 12.52 -7.31
CA LYS A 106 -2.98 13.20 -7.30
C LYS A 106 -3.41 13.68 -5.92
N ALA A 107 -3.01 13.00 -4.84
CA ALA A 107 -3.36 13.40 -3.49
C ALA A 107 -2.47 14.53 -2.94
N ALA A 108 -1.22 14.63 -3.38
CA ALA A 108 -0.22 15.59 -2.90
C ALA A 108 -0.31 16.99 -3.54
N GLY A 109 -1.19 17.19 -4.53
CA GLY A 109 -1.26 18.43 -5.32
C GLY A 109 -1.66 19.71 -4.57
N HIS A 110 -2.03 19.62 -3.29
CA HIS A 110 -2.34 20.76 -2.43
C HIS A 110 -1.62 20.56 -1.08
N GLY A 111 -0.86 21.57 -0.63
CA GLY A 111 0.03 21.48 0.52
C GLY A 111 -0.66 20.97 1.79
N PHE A 112 0.03 20.12 2.54
CA PHE A 112 -0.48 19.57 3.80
C PHE A 112 -0.47 20.63 4.90
N ARG A 113 -1.64 20.94 5.48
CA ARG A 113 -1.73 21.62 6.78
C ARG A 113 -1.22 20.67 7.89
N THR A 114 -0.63 21.24 8.94
CA THR A 114 0.00 20.50 10.05
C THR A 114 -0.92 19.44 10.69
N SER A 115 -2.22 19.71 10.81
CA SER A 115 -3.21 18.76 11.33
C SER A 115 -3.33 17.49 10.48
N TYR A 116 -3.22 17.60 9.15
CA TYR A 116 -3.26 16.45 8.25
C TYR A 116 -1.95 15.70 8.23
N PHE A 117 -0.83 16.40 8.42
CA PHE A 117 0.47 15.77 8.58
C PHE A 117 0.52 14.91 9.85
N LEU A 118 0.00 15.42 10.97
CA LEU A 118 -0.14 14.65 12.20
C LEU A 118 -1.10 13.46 12.05
N PHE A 119 -2.23 13.65 11.36
CA PHE A 119 -3.15 12.55 11.06
C PHE A 119 -2.54 11.51 10.13
N PHE A 120 -1.79 11.95 9.11
CA PHE A 120 -1.01 11.09 8.24
C PHE A 120 0.00 10.26 9.04
N ILE A 121 0.77 10.89 9.94
CA ILE A 121 1.70 10.19 10.82
C ILE A 121 0.95 9.18 11.67
N PHE A 122 -0.10 9.60 12.39
CA PHE A 122 -0.87 8.72 13.26
C PHE A 122 -1.46 7.52 12.50
N PHE A 123 -2.12 7.76 11.37
CA PHE A 123 -2.76 6.71 10.57
C PHE A 123 -1.73 5.76 9.96
N THR A 124 -0.63 6.31 9.43
CA THR A 124 0.48 5.51 8.88
C THR A 124 1.17 4.71 9.96
N SER A 125 1.41 5.28 11.15
CA SER A 125 1.96 4.56 12.30
C SER A 125 1.04 3.46 12.80
N LEU A 126 -0.28 3.69 12.83
CA LEU A 126 -1.26 2.66 13.18
C LEU A 126 -1.28 1.53 12.14
N PHE A 127 -1.19 1.88 10.86
CA PHE A 127 -1.08 0.93 9.76
C PHE A 127 0.23 0.12 9.84
N PHE A 128 1.37 0.78 10.08
CA PHE A 128 2.67 0.12 10.24
C PHE A 128 2.69 -0.76 11.49
N ALA A 129 2.09 -0.31 12.60
CA ALA A 129 1.94 -1.11 13.81
C ALA A 129 1.05 -2.33 13.57
N TYR A 130 -0.03 -2.19 12.79
CA TYR A 130 -0.87 -3.30 12.36
C TYR A 130 -0.10 -4.29 11.46
N GLY A 131 0.62 -3.77 10.46
CA GLY A 131 1.51 -4.56 9.61
C GLY A 131 2.57 -5.29 10.43
N PHE A 132 3.20 -4.61 11.39
CA PHE A 132 4.22 -5.17 12.26
C PHE A 132 3.69 -6.18 13.29
N ALA A 133 2.51 -5.94 13.85
CA ALA A 133 1.83 -6.92 14.68
C ALA A 133 1.48 -8.16 13.84
N SER A 134 1.02 -7.98 12.61
CA SER A 134 0.79 -9.10 11.69
C SER A 134 2.09 -9.85 11.35
N LEU A 135 3.25 -9.16 11.30
CA LEU A 135 4.57 -9.79 11.17
C LEU A 135 4.95 -10.64 12.40
N SER A 136 4.58 -10.19 13.59
CA SER A 136 5.03 -10.75 14.87
C SER A 136 4.24 -12.00 15.32
N TYR A 137 2.97 -12.12 14.90
CA TYR A 137 2.09 -13.25 15.27
C TYR A 137 2.20 -14.49 14.35
N GLY A 138 3.21 -14.53 13.49
CA GLY A 138 3.68 -15.77 12.86
C GLY A 138 3.32 -15.92 11.38
N ARG A 139 4.35 -15.85 10.52
CA ARG A 139 4.31 -16.20 9.08
C ARG A 139 3.19 -15.47 8.33
N PHE A 140 3.25 -14.14 8.16
CA PHE A 140 2.23 -13.40 7.39
C PHE A 140 2.75 -12.52 6.24
N PHE A 141 4.06 -12.39 6.05
CA PHE A 141 4.59 -11.52 5.00
C PHE A 141 5.82 -12.17 4.38
N PHE A 142 5.72 -12.36 3.06
CA PHE A 142 6.71 -12.89 2.12
C PHE A 142 7.14 -14.35 2.32
N ILE A 143 6.65 -15.15 1.35
CA ILE A 143 7.21 -16.39 0.79
C ILE A 143 6.97 -17.65 1.67
N PRO A 144 6.60 -18.81 1.09
CA PRO A 144 6.63 -20.10 1.78
C PRO A 144 7.99 -20.44 2.40
#